data_AF-A0A359LS75-F1
#
_entry.id   AF-A0A359LS75-F1
#
_cell.length_a   1.000
_cell.length_b   1.000
_cell.length_c   1.000
_cell.angle_alpha   90.00
_cell.angle_beta   90.00
_cell.angle_gamma   90.00
#
_symmetry.space_group_name_H-M   'P 1'
#
loop_
_entity.id
_entity.type
_entity.pdbx_description
1 polymer ?
#
loop_
_entity_poly.entity_id
_entity_poly.type
_entity_poly.pdbx_seq_one_letter_code
_entity_poly.pdbx_strand_id
1 'polypeptide(L)'
;MRQTLSTLWPYMLRYRRGLVLGLSSLIVKVAFAAALPLLIREGIDGLMRGFELRSLFLFAGALVVTAALKGVFQYWMRVILIGLSRDIEFDLRNDFFQHLTRLSSGFYAKYRTGDIMSRATNDLNAVRMMLGPGVM
;
A
#
# COMPACT_ATOMS: atom_id res chain seq x y z
N MET A 1 0.76 14.48 16.57
CA MET A 1 0.88 13.88 15.21
C MET A 1 2.21 14.19 14.52
N ARG A 2 2.61 15.46 14.31
CA ARG A 2 3.87 15.79 13.59
C ARG A 2 5.14 15.16 14.19
N GLN A 3 5.29 15.19 15.52
CA GLN A 3 6.44 14.56 16.21
C GLN A 3 6.42 13.01 16.21
N THR A 4 5.24 12.40 16.07
CA THR A 4 5.11 10.94 16.05
C THR A 4 5.55 10.37 14.69
N LEU A 5 5.23 11.09 13.61
CA LEU A 5 5.63 10.72 12.26
C LEU A 5 7.14 10.90 12.03
N SER A 6 7.79 11.86 12.71
CA SER A 6 9.24 12.04 12.59
C SER A 6 10.05 10.85 13.10
N THR A 7 9.51 10.03 14.01
CA THR A 7 10.17 8.82 14.50
C THR A 7 10.10 7.67 13.50
N LEU A 8 9.05 7.59 12.69
CA LEU A 8 8.87 6.57 11.65
C LEU A 8 9.61 6.93 10.35
N TRP A 9 9.88 8.21 10.15
CA TRP A 9 10.51 8.73 8.93
C TRP A 9 11.85 8.05 8.57
N PRO A 10 12.79 7.80 9.50
CA PRO A 10 14.04 7.10 9.18
C PRO A 10 13.80 5.67 8.67
N TYR A 11 12.86 4.93 9.27
CA TYR A 11 12.50 3.59 8.85
C TYR A 11 11.90 3.60 7.45
N MET A 12 11.02 4.56 7.15
CA MET A 12 10.43 4.71 5.81
C MET A 12 11.48 5.09 4.77
N LEU A 13 12.39 6.03 5.09
CA LEU A 13 13.44 6.48 4.17
C LEU A 13 14.43 5.38 3.79
N ARG A 14 14.67 4.42 4.68
CA ARG A 14 15.50 3.23 4.39
C ARG A 14 15.01 2.49 3.15
N TYR A 15 13.69 2.50 2.92
CA TYR A 15 13.04 1.85 1.79
C TYR A 15 12.46 2.82 0.76
N ARG A 16 13.03 4.03 0.65
CA ARG A 16 12.58 5.09 -0.28
C ARG A 16 12.32 4.61 -1.73
N ARG A 17 13.13 3.67 -2.24
CA ARG A 17 12.96 3.13 -3.59
C ARG A 17 11.66 2.34 -3.71
N GLY A 18 11.39 1.47 -2.73
CA GLY A 18 10.14 0.72 -2.64
C GLY A 18 8.94 1.66 -2.50
N LEU A 19 9.03 2.69 -1.65
CA LEU A 19 7.96 3.69 -1.53
C LEU A 19 7.66 4.38 -2.85
N VAL A 20 8.68 4.90 -3.54
CA VAL A 20 8.49 5.59 -4.82
C VAL A 20 7.89 4.67 -5.87
N LEU A 21 8.37 3.43 -5.99
CA LEU A 21 7.85 2.44 -6.96
C LEU A 21 6.41 1.99 -6.63
N GLY A 22 6.12 1.82 -5.34
CA GLY A 22 4.77 1.45 -4.88
C GLY A 22 3.77 2.58 -5.10
N LEU A 23 4.15 3.81 -4.77
CA LEU A 23 3.34 5.01 -4.99
C LEU A 23 3.15 5.30 -6.48
N SER A 24 4.18 5.15 -7.31
CA SER A 24 4.04 5.30 -8.76
C SER A 24 3.08 4.26 -9.33
N SER A 25 3.16 3.01 -8.88
CA SER A 25 2.24 1.94 -9.28
C SER A 25 0.81 2.23 -8.85
N LEU A 26 0.60 2.80 -7.66
CA LEU A 26 -0.70 3.28 -7.18
C LEU A 26 -1.28 4.35 -8.10
N ILE A 27 -0.50 5.39 -8.43
CA ILE A 27 -0.94 6.49 -9.31
C ILE A 27 -1.36 5.95 -10.67
N VAL A 28 -0.54 5.09 -11.28
CA VAL A 28 -0.83 4.49 -12.59
C VAL A 28 -2.07 3.58 -12.53
N LYS A 29 -2.22 2.78 -11.47
CA LYS A 29 -3.43 1.96 -11.25
C LYS A 29 -4.68 2.84 -11.15
N VAL A 30 -4.61 3.98 -10.45
CA VAL A 30 -5.74 4.93 -10.35
C VAL A 30 -6.06 5.55 -11.71
N ALA A 31 -5.04 5.92 -12.50
CA ALA A 31 -5.25 6.46 -13.84
C ALA A 31 -5.98 5.45 -14.76
N PHE A 32 -5.57 4.18 -14.78
CA PHE A 32 -6.27 3.14 -15.54
C PHE A 32 -7.68 2.85 -15.01
N ALA A 33 -7.87 2.93 -13.69
CA ALA A 33 -9.20 2.77 -13.11
C ALA A 33 -10.16 3.90 -13.54
N ALA A 34 -9.66 5.13 -13.69
CA ALA A 34 -10.42 6.26 -14.21
C ALA A 34 -10.61 6.21 -15.74
N ALA A 35 -9.69 5.59 -16.48
CA ALA A 35 -9.80 5.43 -17.93
C ALA A 35 -10.91 4.44 -18.34
N LEU A 36 -11.17 3.40 -17.53
CA LEU A 36 -12.21 2.40 -17.80
C LEU A 36 -13.61 3.01 -18.05
N PRO A 37 -14.19 3.84 -17.15
CA PRO A 37 -15.51 4.42 -17.40
C PRO A 37 -15.54 5.38 -18.59
N LEU A 38 -14.43 6.08 -18.87
CA LEU A 38 -14.32 6.95 -20.04
C LEU A 38 -14.33 6.15 -21.35
N LEU A 39 -13.61 5.02 -21.39
CA LEU A 39 -13.62 4.11 -22.53
C LEU A 39 -14.99 3.48 -22.76
N ILE A 40 -15.71 3.13 -21.68
CA ILE A 40 -17.08 2.61 -21.79
C ILE A 40 -17.99 3.68 -22.39
N ARG A 41 -17.91 4.93 -21.91
CA ARG A 41 -18.69 6.05 -22.45
C ARG A 41 -18.44 6.24 -23.94
N GLU A 42 -17.18 6.38 -24.35
CA GLU A 42 -16.81 6.58 -25.76
C GLU A 42 -17.25 5.39 -26.63
N GLY A 43 -17.16 4.17 -26.10
CA GLY A 43 -17.64 2.97 -26.79
C GLY A 43 -19.15 2.99 -27.01
N ILE A 44 -19.94 3.37 -26.00
CA ILE A 44 -21.40 3.49 -26.11
C ILE A 44 -21.78 4.62 -27.08
N ASP A 45 -21.18 5.80 -26.94
CA ASP A 45 -21.44 6.96 -27.79
C ASP A 45 -21.04 6.70 -29.25
N GLY A 46 -20.02 5.88 -29.49
CA GLY A 46 -19.61 5.41 -30.81
C GLY A 46 -20.63 4.46 -31.43
N LEU A 47 -21.11 3.47 -30.66
CA LEU A 47 -22.12 2.51 -31.12
C LEU A 47 -23.46 3.17 -31.46
N MET A 48 -23.85 4.21 -30.73
CA MET A 48 -25.08 4.96 -31.00
C MET A 48 -25.02 5.78 -32.31
N ARG A 49 -23.81 6.17 -32.76
CA ARG A 49 -23.60 6.95 -34.00
C ARG A 49 -23.49 6.09 -35.25
N GLY A 50 -23.19 4.80 -35.12
CA GLY A 50 -23.13 3.86 -36.23
C GLY A 50 -22.63 2.48 -35.78
N PHE A 51 -23.29 1.42 -36.25
CA PHE A 51 -22.94 0.05 -35.87
C PHE A 51 -21.89 -0.53 -36.83
N GLU A 52 -20.62 -0.45 -36.43
CA GLU A 52 -19.53 -1.14 -37.12
C GLU A 52 -18.89 -2.20 -36.20
N LEU A 53 -19.00 -3.48 -36.59
CA LEU A 53 -18.44 -4.62 -35.85
C LEU A 53 -16.94 -4.45 -35.53
N ARG A 54 -16.18 -3.88 -36.45
CA ARG A 54 -14.74 -3.61 -36.27
C ARG A 54 -14.49 -2.65 -35.11
N SER A 55 -15.27 -1.57 -35.04
CA SER A 55 -15.18 -0.57 -33.97
C SER A 55 -15.53 -1.19 -32.61
N LEU A 56 -16.55 -2.05 -32.56
CA LEU A 56 -16.91 -2.80 -31.35
C LEU A 56 -15.74 -3.66 -30.84
N PHE A 57 -15.09 -4.45 -31.71
CA PHE A 57 -13.95 -5.28 -31.32
C PHE A 57 -12.74 -4.46 -30.85
N LEU A 58 -12.50 -3.29 -31.46
CA LEU A 58 -11.43 -2.38 -31.01
C LEU A 58 -11.70 -1.84 -29.61
N PHE A 59 -12.93 -1.38 -29.32
CA PHE A 59 -13.29 -0.91 -27.98
C PHE A 59 -13.24 -2.03 -26.93
N ALA A 60 -13.73 -3.22 -27.27
CA ALA A 60 -13.65 -4.39 -26.39
C ALA A 60 -12.19 -4.76 -26.10
N GLY A 61 -11.33 -4.77 -27.12
CA GLY A 61 -9.89 -4.99 -26.94
C GLY A 61 -9.23 -3.93 -26.05
N ALA A 62 -9.54 -2.65 -26.28
CA ALA A 62 -9.03 -1.55 -25.46
C ALA A 62 -9.46 -1.67 -23.98
N LEU A 63 -10.70 -2.06 -23.71
CA LEU A 63 -11.20 -2.32 -22.36
C LEU A 63 -10.45 -3.47 -21.68
N VAL A 64 -10.26 -4.58 -22.37
CA VAL A 64 -9.51 -5.74 -21.84
C VAL A 64 -8.07 -5.36 -21.53
N VAL A 65 -7.39 -4.66 -22.44
CA VAL A 65 -6.01 -4.21 -22.23
C VAL A 65 -5.91 -3.24 -21.06
N THR A 66 -6.82 -2.28 -20.96
CA THR A 66 -6.86 -1.30 -19.85
C THR A 66 -7.10 -1.99 -18.51
N ALA A 67 -8.02 -2.96 -18.46
CA ALA A 67 -8.31 -3.73 -17.26
C ALA A 67 -7.11 -4.61 -16.85
N ALA A 68 -6.43 -5.23 -17.83
CA ALA A 68 -5.23 -6.03 -17.58
C ALA A 68 -4.10 -5.16 -17.03
N LEU A 69 -3.83 -3.99 -17.64
CA LEU A 69 -2.81 -3.06 -17.16
C LEU A 69 -3.13 -2.57 -15.74
N LYS A 70 -4.38 -2.16 -15.47
CA LYS A 70 -4.84 -1.84 -14.11
C LYS A 70 -4.50 -2.97 -13.13
N GLY A 71 -4.79 -4.22 -13.51
CA GLY A 71 -4.52 -5.41 -12.70
C GLY A 71 -3.04 -5.61 -12.40
N VAL A 72 -2.17 -5.44 -13.40
CA VAL A 72 -0.72 -5.54 -13.26
C VAL A 72 -0.19 -4.48 -12.28
N PHE A 73 -0.58 -3.21 -12.45
CA PHE A 73 -0.14 -2.15 -11.54
C PHE A 73 -0.72 -2.33 -10.13
N GLN A 74 -1.95 -2.84 -10.01
CA GLN A 74 -2.54 -3.20 -8.73
C GLN A 74 -1.75 -4.30 -8.01
N TYR A 75 -1.28 -5.31 -8.74
CA TYR A 75 -0.46 -6.38 -8.19
C TYR A 75 0.87 -5.84 -7.67
N TRP A 76 1.61 -5.09 -8.50
CA TRP A 76 2.90 -4.52 -8.12
C TRP A 76 2.79 -3.55 -6.95
N MET A 77 1.80 -2.67 -6.98
CA MET A 77 1.49 -1.80 -5.86
C MET A 77 1.30 -2.59 -4.56
N ARG A 78 0.50 -3.67 -4.58
CA ARG A 78 0.28 -4.52 -3.40
C ARG A 78 1.56 -5.19 -2.92
N VAL A 79 2.30 -5.84 -3.81
CA VAL A 79 3.52 -6.57 -3.45
C VAL A 79 4.52 -5.61 -2.82
N ILE A 80 4.71 -4.43 -3.42
CA ILE A 80 5.68 -3.45 -2.95
C ILE A 80 5.24 -2.82 -1.63
N LEU A 81 4.04 -2.23 -1.57
CA LEU A 81 3.61 -1.47 -0.39
C LEU A 81 3.26 -2.38 0.80
N ILE A 82 2.65 -3.55 0.59
CA ILE A 82 2.40 -4.52 1.69
C ILE A 82 3.73 -5.11 2.15
N GLY A 83 4.59 -5.54 1.23
CA GLY A 83 5.91 -6.10 1.56
C GLY A 83 6.71 -5.11 2.41
N LEU A 84 6.80 -3.87 1.93
CA LEU A 84 7.47 -2.81 2.65
C LEU A 84 6.89 -2.56 4.06
N SER A 85 5.57 -2.56 4.21
CA SER A 85 4.96 -2.37 5.53
C SER A 85 5.40 -3.44 6.52
N ARG A 86 5.62 -4.68 6.07
CA ARG A 86 6.10 -5.79 6.90
C ARG A 86 7.58 -5.64 7.24
N ASP A 87 8.40 -5.21 6.29
CA ASP A 87 9.83 -4.97 6.52
C ASP A 87 10.04 -3.85 7.56
N ILE A 88 9.25 -2.77 7.47
CA ILE A 88 9.25 -1.69 8.47
C ILE A 88 8.76 -2.20 9.83
N GLU A 89 7.69 -3.00 9.87
CA GLU A 89 7.21 -3.62 11.12
C GLU A 89 8.29 -4.51 11.75
N PHE A 90 9.02 -5.27 10.94
CA PHE A 90 10.10 -6.13 11.41
C PHE A 90 11.22 -5.32 12.05
N ASP A 91 11.69 -4.26 11.38
CA ASP A 91 12.72 -3.36 11.91
C ASP A 91 12.27 -2.73 13.24
N LEU A 92 11.03 -2.23 13.30
CA LEU A 92 10.46 -1.65 14.52
C LEU A 92 10.37 -2.65 15.67
N ARG A 93 9.94 -3.89 15.40
CA ARG A 93 9.86 -4.96 16.41
C ARG A 93 11.23 -5.35 16.91
N ASN A 94 12.23 -5.42 16.02
CA ASN A 94 13.59 -5.74 16.39
C ASN A 94 14.18 -4.66 17.31
N ASP A 95 14.03 -3.39 16.97
CA ASP A 95 14.56 -2.29 17.78
C ASP A 95 13.83 -2.17 19.13
N PHE A 96 12.51 -2.41 19.14
CA PHE A 96 11.72 -2.50 20.37
C PHE A 96 12.22 -3.63 21.28
N PHE A 97 12.42 -4.83 20.72
CA PHE A 97 12.91 -5.98 21.47
C PHE A 97 14.33 -5.75 22.01
N GLN A 98 15.24 -5.22 21.19
CA GLN A 98 16.60 -4.88 21.63
C GLN A 98 16.58 -3.90 22.80
N HIS A 99 15.68 -2.91 22.77
CA HIS A 99 15.53 -1.98 23.89
C HIS A 99 15.05 -2.69 25.16
N LEU A 100 14.04 -3.56 25.07
CA LEU A 100 13.54 -4.32 26.21
C LEU A 100 14.65 -5.13 26.90
N THR A 101 15.50 -5.83 26.13
CA THR A 101 16.57 -6.67 26.71
C THR A 101 17.60 -5.89 27.56
N ARG A 102 17.67 -4.56 27.41
CA ARG A 102 18.59 -3.69 28.15
C ARG A 102 17.95 -3.02 29.37
N LEU A 103 16.64 -3.15 29.56
CA LEU A 103 15.92 -2.54 30.67
C LEU A 103 16.16 -3.30 31.97
N SER A 104 16.19 -2.58 33.09
CA SER A 104 16.40 -3.15 34.41
C SER A 104 15.18 -3.92 34.91
N SER A 105 15.39 -4.82 35.87
CA SER A 105 14.31 -5.55 36.54
C SER A 105 13.24 -4.62 37.16
N GLY A 106 13.64 -3.43 37.62
CA GLY A 106 12.71 -2.43 38.15
C GLY A 106 11.68 -1.93 37.13
N PHE A 107 12.02 -1.90 35.84
CA PHE A 107 11.05 -1.60 34.78
C PHE A 107 9.97 -2.69 34.71
N TYR A 108 10.38 -3.95 34.72
CA TYR A 108 9.49 -5.10 34.65
C TYR A 108 8.65 -5.30 35.93
N ALA A 109 9.12 -4.80 37.07
CA ALA A 109 8.33 -4.75 38.29
C ALA A 109 7.22 -3.68 38.23
N LYS A 110 7.43 -2.60 37.47
CA LYS A 110 6.49 -1.47 37.34
C LYS A 110 5.46 -1.66 36.24
N TYR A 111 5.84 -2.28 35.12
CA TYR A 111 4.99 -2.47 33.94
C TYR A 111 4.63 -3.94 33.75
N ARG A 112 3.34 -4.24 33.56
CA ARG A 112 2.88 -5.61 33.34
C ARG A 112 3.37 -6.13 31.99
N THR A 113 3.86 -7.37 31.95
CA THR A 113 4.30 -8.04 30.73
C THR A 113 3.22 -8.04 29.64
N GLY A 114 1.94 -8.19 30.02
CA GLY A 114 0.82 -8.14 29.08
C GLY A 114 0.69 -6.80 28.34
N ASP A 115 0.94 -5.68 29.04
CA ASP A 115 0.89 -4.35 28.42
C ASP A 115 2.04 -4.15 27.44
N ILE A 116 3.23 -4.66 27.79
CA ILE A 116 4.41 -4.63 26.92
C ILE A 116 4.14 -5.46 25.65
N MET A 117 3.59 -6.67 25.81
CA MET A 117 3.24 -7.54 24.68
C MET A 117 2.15 -6.93 23.80
N SER A 118 1.13 -6.30 24.39
CA SER A 118 0.08 -5.62 23.62
C SER A 118 0.64 -4.50 22.75
N ARG A 119 1.60 -3.71 23.26
CA ARG A 119 2.28 -2.67 22.46
C ARG A 119 3.15 -3.28 21.35
N ALA A 120 3.85 -4.37 21.65
CA ALA A 120 4.70 -5.07 20.69
C ALA A 120 3.91 -5.71 19.54
N THR A 121 2.64 -6.06 19.77
CA THR A 121 1.80 -6.74 18.77
C THR A 121 0.75 -5.81 18.19
N ASN A 122 -0.17 -5.32 19.01
CA ASN A 122 -1.34 -4.56 18.57
C ASN A 122 -0.95 -3.18 18.06
N ASP A 123 -0.17 -2.41 18.83
CA ASP A 123 0.20 -1.05 18.44
C ASP A 123 1.12 -1.06 17.22
N LEU A 124 2.13 -1.94 17.18
CA LEU A 124 3.01 -2.08 16.02
C LEU A 124 2.26 -2.57 14.77
N ASN A 125 1.29 -3.49 14.93
CA ASN A 125 0.44 -3.89 13.82
C ASN A 125 -0.47 -2.75 13.34
N ALA A 126 -0.98 -1.90 14.25
CA ALA A 126 -1.75 -0.71 13.88
C ALA A 126 -0.90 0.28 13.08
N VAL A 127 0.37 0.48 13.47
CA VAL A 127 1.33 1.29 12.70
C VAL A 127 1.55 0.68 11.31
N ARG A 128 1.75 -0.64 11.20
CA ARG A 128 1.87 -1.31 9.89
C ARG A 128 0.61 -1.08 9.03
N MET A 129 -0.57 -1.26 9.62
CA MET A 129 -1.83 -1.09 8.91
C MET A 129 -2.00 0.33 8.36
N MET A 130 -1.53 1.34 9.11
CA MET A 130 -1.50 2.73 8.65
C MET A 130 -0.53 2.92 7.47
N LEU A 131 0.65 2.32 7.51
CA LEU A 131 1.72 2.54 6.51
C LEU A 131 1.54 1.74 5.22
N GLY A 132 0.94 0.54 5.29
CA GLY A 132 0.69 -0.30 4.12
C GLY A 132 -0.72 -0.08 3.58
N PRO A 133 -1.74 -0.83 4.05
CA PRO A 133 -3.12 -0.70 3.60
C PRO A 133 -3.71 0.70 3.69
N GLY A 134 -3.36 1.49 4.71
CA GLY A 134 -3.86 2.85 4.89
C GLY A 134 -3.41 3.85 3.81
N VAL A 135 -2.37 3.51 3.04
CA VAL A 135 -1.85 4.33 1.93
C VAL A 135 -2.42 3.88 0.56
N MET A 136 -3.06 2.70 0.49
CA MET A 136 -3.53 2.07 -0.76
C MET A 136 -4.90 2.52 -1.22
#